data_AF-A0A955TCZ2-F1
#
_entry.id   AF-A0A955TCZ2-F1
#
_cell.length_a   1.000
_cell.length_b   1.000
_cell.length_c   1.000
_cell.angle_alpha   90.00
_cell.angle_beta   90.00
_cell.angle_gamma   90.00
#
_symmetry.space_group_name_H-M   'P 1'
#
loop_
_entity.id
_entity.type
_entity.pdbx_description
1 polymer ?
#
loop_
_entity_poly.entity_id
_entity_poly.type
_entity_poly.pdbx_seq_one_letter_code
_entity_poly.pdbx_strand_id
1 'polypeptide(L)'
;MGQGQEGPIERWTAKRRAALVLSVLKGETSVAEAARQHGLRVAEVESWQDQYLRAAENGLRRRPKDEEALKDDQIKKLQQKIGELVVENDVLREAMKPYPLAREMSDA
;
A
#
# COMPACT_ATOMS: atom_id res chain seq x y z
N MET A 1 17.07 -9.21 36.15
CA MET A 1 15.73 -9.83 36.09
C MET A 1 14.83 -8.88 35.30
N GLY A 2 14.67 -9.12 34.00
CA GLY A 2 13.74 -8.35 33.17
C GLY A 2 12.36 -8.97 33.30
N GLN A 3 11.44 -8.31 34.00
CA GLN A 3 10.06 -8.77 34.05
C GLN A 3 9.45 -8.56 32.66
N GLY A 4 9.30 -9.65 31.91
CA GLY A 4 8.43 -9.69 30.75
C GLY A 4 6.99 -9.55 31.26
N GLN A 5 6.37 -8.40 31.02
CA GLN A 5 4.93 -8.26 31.16
C GLN A 5 4.27 -9.06 30.03
N GLU A 6 4.11 -10.37 30.22
CA GLU A 6 3.16 -11.15 29.44
C GLU A 6 1.77 -10.89 30.02
N GLY A 7 1.22 -9.72 29.68
CA GLY A 7 -0.19 -9.43 29.89
C GLY A 7 -1.07 -10.36 29.05
N PRO A 8 -2.37 -10.49 29.39
CA PRO A 8 -3.29 -11.29 28.60
C PRO A 8 -3.24 -10.86 27.13
N ILE A 9 -3.15 -11.82 26.20
CA ILE A 9 -3.16 -11.52 24.76
C ILE A 9 -4.44 -10.75 24.44
N GLU A 10 -4.28 -9.46 24.23
CA GLU A 10 -5.40 -8.55 24.04
C GLU A 10 -5.96 -8.72 22.62
N ARG A 11 -7.16 -9.29 22.51
CA ARG A 11 -7.75 -9.60 21.20
C ARG A 11 -8.19 -8.33 20.48
N TRP A 12 -7.52 -8.02 19.37
CA TRP A 12 -7.85 -6.89 18.48
C TRP A 12 -9.01 -7.20 17.53
N THR A 13 -10.24 -7.12 18.07
CA THR A 13 -11.46 -7.15 17.26
C THR A 13 -11.58 -5.91 16.38
N ALA A 14 -12.36 -5.99 15.29
CA ALA A 14 -12.59 -4.85 14.39
C ALA A 14 -13.17 -3.64 15.12
N LYS A 15 -14.15 -3.86 16.01
CA LYS A 15 -14.77 -2.82 16.85
C LYS A 15 -13.73 -2.10 17.73
N ARG A 16 -12.82 -2.87 18.34
CA ARG A 16 -11.79 -2.31 19.22
C ARG A 16 -10.74 -1.52 18.44
N ARG A 17 -10.29 -2.04 17.29
CA ARG A 17 -9.37 -1.32 16.39
C ARG A 17 -9.98 0.00 15.94
N ALA A 18 -11.25 -0.01 15.53
CA ALA A 18 -11.96 1.21 15.14
C ALA A 18 -12.04 2.23 16.29
N ALA A 19 -12.33 1.79 17.52
CA ALA A 19 -12.37 2.67 18.68
C ALA A 19 -11.00 3.34 18.96
N LEU A 20 -9.91 2.57 18.88
CA LEU A 20 -8.55 3.11 19.04
C LEU A 20 -8.20 4.10 17.92
N VAL A 21 -8.50 3.76 16.67
CA VAL A 21 -8.23 4.68 15.55
C VAL A 21 -9.04 5.97 15.67
N LEU A 22 -10.28 5.88 16.14
CA LEU A 22 -11.12 7.06 16.38
C LEU A 22 -10.56 7.97 17.47
N SER A 23 -10.05 7.43 18.58
CA SER A 23 -9.41 8.26 19.62
C SER A 23 -8.15 8.94 19.10
N VAL A 24 -7.37 8.25 18.26
CA VAL A 24 -6.21 8.83 17.57
C VAL A 24 -6.62 9.97 16.63
N LEU A 25 -7.64 9.76 15.78
CA LEU A 25 -8.11 10.78 14.84
C LEU A 25 -8.71 12.01 15.52
N LYS A 26 -9.33 11.83 16.69
CA LYS A 26 -9.83 12.93 17.53
C LYS A 26 -8.74 13.67 18.29
N GLY A 27 -7.50 13.16 18.29
CA GLY A 27 -6.39 13.71 19.06
C GLY A 27 -6.48 13.42 20.57
N GLU A 28 -7.33 12.49 21.00
CA GLU A 28 -7.44 12.05 22.40
C GLU A 28 -6.22 11.22 22.84
N THR A 29 -5.55 10.56 21.89
CA THR A 29 -4.27 9.89 22.09
C THR A 29 -3.42 9.99 20.83
N SER A 30 -2.09 10.03 20.95
CA SER A 30 -1.22 9.94 19.78
C SER A 30 -0.98 8.49 19.36
N VAL A 31 -0.59 8.27 18.10
CA VAL A 31 -0.20 6.94 17.58
C VAL A 31 0.89 6.31 18.45
N ALA A 32 1.90 7.09 18.86
CA ALA A 32 3.00 6.63 19.68
C ALA A 32 2.57 6.25 21.10
N GLU A 33 1.61 6.96 21.69
CA GLU A 33 1.04 6.63 23.00
C GLU A 33 0.17 5.39 22.93
N ALA A 34 -0.73 5.30 21.94
CA ALA A 34 -1.56 4.12 21.70
C ALA A 34 -0.70 2.85 21.52
N ALA A 35 0.39 2.96 20.75
CA ALA A 35 1.35 1.88 20.55
C ALA A 35 1.96 1.42 21.89
N ARG A 36 2.47 2.35 22.69
CA ARG A 36 3.07 2.03 24.00
C ARG A 36 2.06 1.47 24.99
N GLN A 37 0.87 2.06 25.09
CA GLN A 37 -0.16 1.68 26.06
C GLN A 37 -0.69 0.26 25.83
N HIS A 38 -0.77 -0.16 24.56
CA HIS A 38 -1.32 -1.46 24.19
C HIS A 38 -0.29 -2.48 23.70
N GLY A 39 1.01 -2.20 23.85
CA GLY A 39 2.07 -3.10 23.39
C GLY A 39 2.07 -3.35 21.88
N LEU A 40 1.58 -2.40 21.09
CA LEU A 40 1.55 -2.45 19.63
C LEU A 40 2.77 -1.75 19.03
N ARG A 41 3.10 -2.08 17.78
CA ARG A 41 4.05 -1.28 16.99
C ARG A 41 3.34 -0.04 16.44
N VAL A 42 4.06 1.07 16.36
CA VAL A 42 3.57 2.31 15.73
C VAL A 42 3.01 2.03 14.33
N ALA A 43 3.75 1.27 13.52
CA ALA A 43 3.33 0.89 12.18
C ALA A 43 2.01 0.08 12.12
N GLU A 44 1.66 -0.67 13.17
CA GLU A 44 0.38 -1.40 13.22
C GLU A 44 -0.79 -0.43 13.42
N VAL A 45 -0.62 0.55 14.30
CA VAL A 45 -1.63 1.59 14.56
C VAL A 45 -1.81 2.49 13.33
N GLU A 46 -0.70 2.88 12.67
CA GLU A 46 -0.73 3.62 11.39
C GLU A 46 -1.44 2.81 10.31
N SER A 47 -1.13 1.51 10.17
CA SER A 47 -1.80 0.64 9.21
C SER A 47 -3.32 0.57 9.44
N TRP A 48 -3.77 0.52 10.69
CA TRP A 48 -5.20 0.54 11.01
C TRP A 48 -5.84 1.90 10.72
N GLN A 49 -5.12 3.00 10.95
CA GLN A 49 -5.59 4.34 10.60
C GLN A 49 -5.82 4.45 9.09
N ASP A 50 -4.85 4.01 8.28
CA ASP A 50 -4.97 4.00 6.82
C ASP A 50 -6.14 3.14 6.34
N GLN A 51 -6.28 1.94 6.89
CA GLN A 51 -7.39 1.04 6.56
C GLN A 51 -8.75 1.66 6.93
N TYR A 52 -8.84 2.30 8.09
CA TYR A 52 -10.05 2.96 8.55
C TYR A 52 -10.43 4.13 7.65
N LEU A 53 -9.48 4.99 7.27
CA LEU A 53 -9.72 6.12 6.39
C LEU A 53 -10.17 5.68 4.99
N ARG A 54 -9.53 4.65 4.42
CA ARG A 54 -9.96 4.07 3.12
C ARG A 54 -11.36 3.49 3.19
N ALA A 55 -11.69 2.77 4.26
CA ALA A 55 -13.01 2.20 4.47
C ALA A 55 -14.07 3.30 4.67
N ALA A 56 -13.76 4.34 5.43
CA ALA A 56 -14.64 5.49 5.63
C ALA A 56 -14.89 6.24 4.32
N GLU A 57 -13.85 6.54 3.54
CA GLU A 57 -13.97 7.16 2.23
C GLU A 57 -14.87 6.32 1.30
N ASN A 58 -14.67 5.00 1.28
CA ASN A 58 -15.51 4.11 0.48
C ASN A 58 -16.97 4.08 0.95
N GLY A 59 -17.21 4.08 2.26
CA GLY A 59 -18.55 4.12 2.84
C GLY A 59 -19.31 5.43 2.56
N LEU A 60 -18.59 6.53 2.33
CA LEU A 60 -19.16 7.84 1.98
C LEU A 60 -19.48 7.98 0.48
N ARG A 61 -19.07 7.03 -0.38
CA ARG A 61 -19.41 7.07 -1.81
C ARG A 61 -20.91 6.86 -2.01
N ARG A 62 -21.50 7.55 -3.00
CA ARG A 62 -22.90 7.31 -3.44
C ARG A 62 -23.17 5.84 -3.78
N ARG A 63 -22.16 5.16 -4.31
CA ARG A 63 -22.13 3.71 -4.52
C ARG A 63 -20.83 3.17 -3.91
N PRO A 64 -20.85 2.69 -2.66
CA PRO A 64 -19.70 2.03 -2.06
C PRO A 64 -19.28 0.84 -2.92
N LYS A 65 -17.98 0.65 -3.08
CA LYS A 65 -17.43 -0.52 -3.77
C LYS A 65 -17.30 -1.67 -2.77
N ASP A 66 -17.63 -2.87 -3.19
CA ASP A 66 -17.24 -4.06 -2.44
C ASP A 66 -15.73 -4.31 -2.57
N GLU A 67 -15.23 -5.26 -1.78
CA GLU A 67 -13.80 -5.56 -1.74
C GLU A 67 -13.27 -6.07 -3.10
N GLU A 68 -14.11 -6.77 -3.86
CA GLU A 68 -13.79 -7.30 -5.17
C GLU A 68 -13.62 -6.18 -6.19
N ALA A 69 -14.57 -5.24 -6.26
CA ALA A 69 -14.46 -4.07 -7.13
C ALA A 69 -13.26 -3.16 -6.79
N LEU A 70 -12.87 -3.07 -5.51
CA LEU A 70 -11.66 -2.33 -5.12
C LEU A 70 -10.37 -3.03 -5.59
N LYS A 71 -10.32 -4.37 -5.53
CA LYS A 71 -9.19 -5.15 -6.04
C LYS A 71 -9.10 -5.06 -7.56
N ASP A 72 -10.22 -5.15 -8.26
CA ASP A 72 -10.27 -5.04 -9.72
C ASP A 72 -9.74 -3.70 -10.22
N ASP A 73 -10.10 -2.59 -9.56
CA ASP A 73 -9.56 -1.27 -9.88
C ASP A 73 -8.03 -1.21 -9.69
N GLN A 74 -7.51 -1.81 -8.61
CA GLN A 74 -6.07 -1.87 -8.37
C GLN A 74 -5.36 -2.72 -9.43
N ILE A 75 -5.92 -3.88 -9.76
CA ILE A 75 -5.41 -4.76 -10.82
C ILE A 75 -5.35 -4.00 -12.14
N LYS A 76 -6.43 -3.30 -12.51
CA LYS A 76 -6.49 -2.51 -13.74
C LYS A 76 -5.42 -1.41 -13.77
N LYS A 77 -5.24 -0.70 -12.65
CA LYS A 77 -4.20 0.34 -12.53
C LYS A 77 -2.79 -0.22 -12.66
N LEU A 78 -2.52 -1.37 -12.03
CA LEU A 78 -1.23 -2.04 -12.12
C LEU A 78 -0.97 -2.59 -13.53
N GLN A 79 -1.97 -3.19 -14.16
CA GLN A 79 -1.88 -3.66 -15.55
C GLN A 79 -1.59 -2.51 -16.51
N GLN A 80 -2.24 -1.35 -16.33
CA GLN A 80 -1.91 -0.16 -17.12
C GLN A 80 -0.45 0.25 -16.92
N LYS A 81 0.04 0.30 -15.67
CA LYS A 81 1.43 0.71 -15.42
C LYS A 81 2.43 -0.29 -15.97
N ILE A 82 2.13 -1.59 -15.92
CA ILE A 82 2.93 -2.63 -16.56
C ILE A 82 2.96 -2.40 -18.08
N GLY A 83 1.82 -2.12 -18.70
CA GLY A 83 1.75 -1.83 -20.14
C GLY A 83 2.61 -0.62 -20.54
N GLU A 84 2.55 0.48 -19.78
CA GLU A 84 3.42 1.65 -19.97
C GLU A 84 4.90 1.27 -19.90
N LEU A 85 5.30 0.52 -18.87
CA LEU A 85 6.69 0.08 -18.68
C LEU A 85 7.17 -0.88 -19.77
N VAL A 86 6.29 -1.75 -20.30
CA VAL A 86 6.63 -2.66 -21.40
C VAL A 86 6.93 -1.86 -22.66
N VAL A 87 6.08 -0.89 -23.01
CA VAL A 87 6.31 -0.02 -24.18
C VAL A 87 7.61 0.76 -24.03
N GLU A 88 7.86 1.36 -22.86
CA GLU A 88 9.13 2.04 -22.58
C GLU A 88 10.32 1.10 -22.74
N ASN A 89 10.21 -0.15 -22.26
CA ASN A 89 11.28 -1.13 -22.40
C ASN A 89 11.54 -1.51 -23.86
N ASP A 90 10.48 -1.71 -24.64
CA ASP A 90 10.59 -2.06 -26.07
C ASP A 90 11.25 -0.93 -26.87
N VAL A 91 10.88 0.33 -26.60
CA VAL A 91 11.52 1.51 -27.22
C VAL A 91 13.01 1.58 -26.86
N LEU A 92 13.35 1.38 -25.58
CA LEU A 92 14.74 1.39 -25.13
C LEU A 92 15.54 0.25 -25.78
N ARG A 93 14.97 -0.95 -25.86
CA ARG A 93 15.59 -2.10 -26.54
C ARG A 93 15.81 -1.85 -28.01
N GLU A 94 14.85 -1.23 -28.71
CA GLU A 94 14.99 -0.88 -30.11
C GLU A 94 16.12 0.13 -30.32
N ALA A 95 16.20 1.17 -29.48
CA ALA A 95 17.25 2.18 -29.54
C ALA A 95 18.65 1.62 -29.27
N MET A 96 18.75 0.52 -28.49
CA MET A 96 20.00 -0.16 -28.19
C MET A 96 20.44 -1.14 -29.29
N LYS A 97 19.61 -1.44 -30.30
CA LYS A 97 20.02 -2.31 -31.40
C LYS A 97 21.15 -1.62 -32.19
N PRO A 98 22.28 -2.30 -32.43
CA PRO A 98 23.35 -1.72 -33.24
C PRO A 98 22.83 -1.44 -34.65
N TYR A 99 22.94 -0.20 -35.10
CA TYR A 99 22.66 0.19 -36.48
C TYR A 99 23.61 -0.58 -37.41
N PRO A 100 23.14 -1.18 -38.51
CA PRO A 100 24.01 -1.91 -39.42
C PRO A 100 24.86 -0.90 -40.23
N LEU A 101 25.96 -0.45 -39.65
CA LEU A 101 27.03 0.29 -40.36
C LEU A 101 28.07 -0.64 -40.97
N ALA A 102 27.69 -1.88 -41.31
CA ALA A 102 28.57 -2.89 -41.88
C ALA A 102 28.11 -3.37 -43.25
N ARG A 103 27.62 -2.46 -44.10
CA ARG A 103 27.51 -2.71 -45.54
C ARG A 103 28.14 -1.52 -46.23
N GLU A 104 29.07 -1.79 -47.14
CA GLU A 104 29.90 -0.84 -47.90
C GLU A 104 31.19 -0.37 -47.20
N MET A 105 32.13 -1.29 -46.97
CA MET A 105 33.57 -1.07 -47.24
C MET A 105 34.26 -2.41 -47.51
N SER A 106 33.74 -3.16 -48.48
CA SER A 106 34.41 -4.31 -49.08
C SER A 106 33.90 -4.44 -50.51
N ASP A 107 34.48 -3.63 -51.39
CA ASP A 107 34.75 -3.95 -52.81
C ASP A 107 35.12 -2.65 -53.53
N ALA A 108 36.43 -2.35 -53.59
CA ALA A 108 37.12 -1.59 -54.64
C ALA A 108 38.64 -1.59 -54.36
#